data_AF-A0A644W8L1-F1
#
_entry.id   AF-A0A644W8L1-F1
#
_cell.length_a   1.000
_cell.length_b   1.000
_cell.length_c   1.000
_cell.angle_alpha   90.00
_cell.angle_beta   90.00
_cell.angle_gamma   90.00
#
_symmetry.space_group_name_H-M   'P 1'
#
loop_
_entity.id
_entity.type
_entity.pdbx_description
1 polymer ?
#
loop_
_entity_poly.entity_id
_entity_poly.type
_entity_poly.pdbx_seq_one_letter_code
_entity_poly.pdbx_strand_id
1 'polypeptide(L)'
;MNKFNNLLNYLREYLYYLREDIKELRFNNIKEFLVKRKIIFVILLSSIFIITFKIYSYESSKDIVLKNLEIALKENKPEKIYKKVKVNNKKISKSDFQPLSDYYLDYPAKIDDLINKLDIYGESSFFSLKNEKRLFFDNYKVEINPIDIKINTNFNEAEIYVNNSKIESTKIKRSLIPGKYIIKAELDTFYGQVVEEQTVFAMQNEEYKLNLNAININLTSNFSDADVYINDINTNKTVKEIKNYGPIPIGKNIEIYLERKFPWGIIRSDKVKVDELPNINIDINMVNDTLTTDIAKFIKSFYDSVFNALNSNNYSLIENSSEETKNKIYDSIRKESLFLKNNYDITELNTEVKSSEYYYENNTYKANIVINLNYSISKKLMPFIKSNVDEMFLTQIQYVDEKWQVIDVQKFNLE
;
A
#
# COMPACT_ATOMS: atom_id res chain seq x y z
N MET A 1 71.69 8.81 -59.68
CA MET A 1 70.64 8.73 -60.72
C MET A 1 70.41 7.33 -61.29
N ASN A 2 71.42 6.58 -61.75
CA ASN A 2 71.22 5.26 -62.39
C ASN A 2 70.48 4.19 -61.55
N LYS A 3 70.72 4.11 -60.23
CA LYS A 3 70.02 3.14 -59.36
C LYS A 3 68.51 3.42 -59.25
N PHE A 4 68.11 4.68 -59.30
CA PHE A 4 66.70 5.08 -59.18
C PHE A 4 65.92 4.79 -60.47
N ASN A 5 66.54 5.06 -61.63
CA ASN A 5 65.95 4.76 -62.93
C ASN A 5 65.79 3.25 -63.17
N ASN A 6 66.76 2.44 -62.74
CA ASN A 6 66.63 0.98 -62.81
C ASN A 6 65.49 0.47 -61.92
N LEU A 7 65.35 1.00 -60.71
CA LEU A 7 64.24 0.63 -59.81
C LEU A 7 62.87 0.96 -60.43
N LEU A 8 62.76 2.12 -61.08
CA LEU A 8 61.53 2.58 -61.75
C LEU A 8 61.15 1.68 -62.94
N ASN A 9 62.14 1.24 -63.71
CA ASN A 9 61.92 0.29 -64.81
C ASN A 9 61.46 -1.08 -64.30
N TYR A 10 62.10 -1.62 -63.26
CA TYR A 10 61.67 -2.88 -62.63
C TYR A 10 60.24 -2.78 -62.08
N LEU A 11 59.88 -1.66 -61.47
CA LEU A 11 58.51 -1.41 -61.00
C LEU A 11 57.50 -1.38 -62.16
N ARG A 12 57.85 -0.70 -63.26
CA ARG A 12 56.99 -0.59 -64.44
C ARG A 12 56.75 -1.95 -65.11
N GLU A 13 57.80 -2.75 -65.26
CA GLU A 13 57.66 -4.14 -65.75
C GLU A 13 56.83 -5.00 -64.80
N TYR A 14 57.08 -4.89 -63.49
CA TYR A 14 56.33 -5.63 -62.50
C TYR A 14 54.83 -5.29 -62.51
N LEU A 15 54.48 -4.01 -62.64
CA LEU A 15 53.10 -3.53 -62.76
C LEU A 15 52.44 -4.00 -64.06
N TYR A 16 53.19 -4.08 -65.16
CA TYR A 16 52.70 -4.64 -66.42
C TYR A 16 52.32 -6.12 -66.25
N TYR A 17 53.21 -6.94 -65.71
CA TYR A 17 52.90 -8.35 -65.44
C TYR A 17 51.80 -8.55 -64.41
N LEU A 18 51.70 -7.67 -63.41
CA LEU A 18 50.61 -7.70 -62.43
C LEU A 18 49.26 -7.44 -63.10
N ARG A 19 49.20 -6.46 -64.01
CA ARG A 19 47.98 -6.13 -64.76
C ARG A 19 47.52 -7.29 -65.63
N GLU A 20 48.44 -7.97 -66.30
CA GLU A 20 48.11 -9.15 -67.10
C GLU A 20 47.62 -10.32 -66.21
N ASP A 21 48.31 -10.61 -65.10
CA ASP A 21 47.86 -11.65 -64.16
C ASP A 21 46.47 -11.36 -63.57
N ILE A 22 46.11 -10.09 -63.35
CA ILE A 22 44.78 -9.69 -62.86
C ILE A 22 43.71 -9.89 -63.94
N LYS A 23 44.02 -9.62 -65.22
CA LYS A 23 43.06 -9.83 -66.34
C LYS A 23 42.71 -11.31 -66.53
N GLU A 24 43.65 -12.20 -66.23
CA GLU A 24 43.47 -13.66 -66.35
C GLU A 24 42.90 -14.30 -65.07
N LEU A 25 42.63 -13.51 -64.03
CA LEU A 25 42.11 -14.00 -62.75
C LEU A 25 40.70 -14.58 -62.90
N ARG A 26 40.52 -15.82 -62.46
CA ARG A 26 39.25 -16.56 -62.42
C ARG A 26 39.13 -17.27 -61.07
N PHE A 27 37.91 -17.62 -60.65
CA PHE A 27 37.69 -18.28 -59.34
C PHE A 27 38.58 -19.51 -59.11
N ASN A 28 38.89 -20.25 -60.17
CA ASN A 28 39.66 -21.50 -60.10
C ASN A 28 41.18 -21.29 -59.95
N ASN A 29 41.72 -20.10 -60.24
CA ASN A 29 43.17 -19.81 -60.19
C ASN A 29 43.58 -18.80 -59.10
N ILE A 30 42.64 -18.39 -58.24
CA ILE A 30 42.88 -17.44 -57.13
C ILE A 30 44.02 -17.90 -56.22
N LYS A 31 44.08 -19.20 -55.90
CA LYS A 31 45.10 -19.75 -55.00
C LYS A 31 46.51 -19.59 -55.58
N GLU A 32 46.68 -19.85 -56.87
CA GLU A 32 47.97 -19.71 -57.56
C GLU A 32 48.39 -18.24 -57.69
N PHE A 33 47.43 -17.36 -57.99
CA PHE A 33 47.67 -15.92 -58.01
C PHE A 33 48.16 -15.38 -56.66
N LEU A 34 47.52 -15.79 -55.55
CA LEU A 34 47.92 -15.39 -54.20
C LEU A 34 49.34 -15.84 -53.83
N VAL A 35 49.73 -17.07 -54.23
CA VAL A 35 51.09 -17.58 -54.02
C VAL A 35 52.11 -16.82 -54.88
N LYS A 36 51.81 -16.61 -56.16
CA LYS A 36 52.66 -15.87 -57.12
C LYS A 36 52.88 -14.41 -56.68
N ARG A 37 51.87 -13.78 -56.07
CA ARG A 37 51.87 -12.37 -55.68
C ARG A 37 51.93 -12.13 -54.17
N LYS A 38 52.42 -13.12 -53.39
CA LYS A 38 52.49 -13.08 -51.92
C LYS A 38 53.07 -11.78 -51.32
N ILE A 39 54.06 -11.17 -51.98
CA ILE A 39 54.71 -9.93 -51.50
C ILE A 39 53.75 -8.74 -51.52
N ILE A 40 52.93 -8.59 -52.57
CA ILE A 40 51.91 -7.53 -52.64
C ILE A 40 50.90 -7.72 -51.53
N PHE A 41 50.45 -8.96 -51.30
CA PHE A 41 49.49 -9.26 -50.25
C PHE A 41 50.05 -8.94 -48.86
N VAL A 42 51.32 -9.28 -48.59
CA VAL A 42 52.01 -8.90 -47.35
C VAL A 42 52.06 -7.38 -47.19
N ILE A 43 52.44 -6.63 -48.22
CA ILE A 43 52.49 -5.16 -48.17
C ILE A 43 51.09 -4.58 -47.91
N LEU A 44 50.07 -5.11 -48.57
CA LEU A 44 48.69 -4.63 -48.43
C LEU A 44 48.16 -4.93 -47.03
N LEU A 45 48.41 -6.13 -46.50
CA LEU A 45 48.07 -6.50 -45.12
C LEU A 45 48.81 -5.63 -44.11
N SER A 46 50.11 -5.37 -44.33
CA SER A 46 50.89 -4.46 -43.49
C SER A 46 50.39 -3.02 -43.55
N SER A 47 49.96 -2.53 -44.72
CA SER A 47 49.38 -1.18 -44.86
C SER A 47 48.06 -1.05 -44.11
N ILE A 48 47.17 -2.04 -44.22
CA ILE A 48 45.93 -2.13 -43.43
C ILE A 48 46.27 -2.18 -41.95
N PHE A 49 47.28 -2.98 -41.56
CA PHE A 49 47.73 -3.07 -40.17
C PHE A 49 48.23 -1.71 -39.66
N ILE A 50 49.03 -0.98 -40.43
CA ILE A 50 49.52 0.36 -40.03
C ILE A 50 48.37 1.37 -39.93
N ILE A 51 47.42 1.35 -40.86
CA ILE A 51 46.26 2.26 -40.85
C ILE A 51 45.37 1.97 -39.64
N THR A 52 45.00 0.71 -39.45
CA THR A 52 44.18 0.27 -38.30
C THR A 52 44.89 0.53 -36.98
N PHE A 53 46.22 0.33 -36.92
CA PHE A 53 47.04 0.66 -35.77
C PHE A 53 46.99 2.15 -35.44
N LYS A 54 47.17 3.03 -36.43
CA LYS A 54 47.10 4.50 -36.24
C LYS A 54 45.72 4.95 -35.76
N ILE A 55 44.64 4.43 -36.37
CA ILE A 55 43.26 4.72 -35.96
C ILE A 55 43.04 4.30 -34.50
N TYR A 56 43.45 3.07 -34.16
CA TYR A 56 43.28 2.54 -32.81
C TYR A 56 44.09 3.31 -31.77
N SER A 57 45.32 3.72 -32.09
CA SER A 57 46.15 4.54 -31.19
C SER A 57 45.54 5.92 -30.96
N TYR A 58 44.95 6.53 -32.00
CA TYR A 58 44.31 7.84 -31.89
C TYR A 58 43.05 7.79 -31.01
N GLU A 59 42.17 6.81 -31.24
CA GLU A 59 40.97 6.60 -30.42
C GLU A 59 41.27 6.28 -28.95
N SER A 60 42.49 5.83 -28.65
CA SER A 60 42.91 5.43 -27.31
C SER A 60 43.77 6.48 -26.59
N SER A 61 43.98 7.65 -27.22
CA SER A 61 44.70 8.78 -26.64
C SER A 61 43.87 9.50 -25.57
N LYS A 62 44.56 10.15 -24.63
CA LYS A 62 43.95 10.89 -23.52
C LYS A 62 42.91 11.90 -23.99
N ASP A 63 43.30 12.80 -24.91
CA ASP A 63 42.46 13.89 -25.40
C ASP A 63 41.18 13.38 -26.05
N ILE A 64 41.27 12.28 -26.82
CA ILE A 64 40.12 11.70 -27.49
C ILE A 64 39.19 10.99 -26.51
N VAL A 65 39.74 10.31 -25.50
CA VAL A 65 38.94 9.69 -24.43
C VAL A 65 38.21 10.77 -23.63
N LEU A 66 38.87 11.86 -23.24
CA LEU A 66 38.24 12.97 -22.51
C LEU A 66 37.19 13.70 -23.36
N LYS A 67 37.48 14.00 -24.63
CA LYS A 67 36.52 14.61 -25.56
C LYS A 67 35.28 13.72 -25.76
N ASN A 68 35.48 12.41 -25.92
CA ASN A 68 34.36 11.49 -26.07
C ASN A 68 33.54 11.35 -24.78
N LEU A 69 34.18 11.43 -23.60
CA LEU A 69 33.49 11.49 -22.31
C LEU A 69 32.66 12.78 -22.21
N GLU A 70 33.24 13.92 -22.56
CA GLU A 70 32.56 15.21 -22.57
C GLU A 70 31.33 15.19 -23.48
N ILE A 71 31.48 14.72 -24.72
CA ILE A 71 30.35 14.57 -25.67
C ILE A 71 29.30 13.61 -25.12
N ALA A 72 29.71 12.48 -24.54
CA ALA A 72 28.77 11.51 -23.98
C ALA A 72 27.91 12.14 -22.89
N LEU A 73 28.51 12.93 -21.99
CA LEU A 73 27.81 13.58 -20.88
C LEU A 73 27.01 14.83 -21.31
N LYS A 74 27.53 15.67 -22.21
CA LYS A 74 26.86 16.91 -22.66
C LYS A 74 25.71 16.65 -23.62
N GLU A 75 25.88 15.70 -24.54
CA GLU A 75 24.92 15.46 -25.62
C GLU A 75 24.06 14.20 -25.39
N ASN A 76 24.20 13.57 -24.23
CA ASN A 76 23.58 12.29 -23.89
C ASN A 76 23.86 11.17 -24.93
N LYS A 77 25.14 10.96 -25.24
CA LYS A 77 25.61 9.97 -26.24
C LYS A 77 26.53 8.92 -25.63
N PRO A 78 26.04 8.01 -24.76
CA PRO A 78 26.87 6.97 -24.14
C PRO A 78 27.67 6.11 -25.13
N GLU A 79 27.17 5.92 -26.36
CA GLU A 79 27.86 5.15 -27.40
C GLU A 79 29.26 5.67 -27.74
N LYS A 80 29.54 6.95 -27.46
CA LYS A 80 30.83 7.58 -27.73
C LYS A 80 31.93 7.11 -26.80
N ILE A 81 31.59 6.69 -25.58
CA ILE A 81 32.61 6.41 -24.54
C ILE A 81 32.47 5.08 -23.83
N TYR A 82 31.28 4.46 -23.75
CA TYR A 82 31.04 3.32 -22.84
C TYR A 82 32.05 2.15 -22.98
N LYS A 83 32.56 1.88 -24.20
CA LYS A 83 33.57 0.83 -24.46
C LYS A 83 34.93 1.09 -23.80
N LYS A 84 35.21 2.35 -23.46
CA LYS A 84 36.43 2.83 -22.79
C LYS A 84 36.20 3.10 -21.30
N VAL A 85 34.97 2.90 -20.81
CA VAL A 85 34.63 3.03 -19.40
C VAL A 85 34.72 1.66 -18.72
N LYS A 86 35.20 1.68 -17.48
CA LYS A 86 35.26 0.52 -16.60
C LYS A 86 34.68 0.85 -15.23
N VAL A 87 34.09 -0.16 -14.61
CA VAL A 87 33.63 -0.13 -13.22
C VAL A 87 34.17 -1.38 -12.54
N ASN A 88 34.88 -1.23 -11.42
CA ASN A 88 35.57 -2.33 -10.76
C ASN A 88 36.45 -3.16 -11.74
N ASN A 89 37.18 -2.46 -12.61
CA ASN A 89 37.99 -2.99 -13.71
C ASN A 89 37.23 -3.79 -14.79
N LYS A 90 35.89 -3.90 -14.72
CA LYS A 90 35.04 -4.59 -15.70
C LYS A 90 34.50 -3.62 -16.73
N LYS A 91 34.35 -4.08 -17.98
CA LYS A 91 33.69 -3.29 -19.03
C LYS A 91 32.20 -3.19 -18.74
N ILE A 92 31.61 -2.07 -19.13
CA ILE A 92 30.18 -1.80 -18.97
C ILE A 92 29.45 -1.82 -20.31
N SER A 93 28.12 -1.93 -20.27
CA SER A 93 27.26 -1.76 -21.43
C SER A 93 26.88 -0.29 -21.65
N LYS A 94 26.21 0.00 -22.77
CA LYS A 94 25.67 1.34 -23.04
C LYS A 94 24.62 1.74 -21.99
N SER A 95 23.73 0.80 -21.63
CA SER A 95 22.65 1.03 -20.66
C SER A 95 23.18 1.29 -19.25
N ASP A 96 24.32 0.70 -18.87
CA ASP A 96 24.90 0.93 -17.55
C ASP A 96 25.41 2.38 -17.39
N PHE A 97 25.90 2.99 -18.48
CA PHE A 97 26.39 4.38 -18.48
C PHE A 97 25.28 5.43 -18.61
N GLN A 98 24.11 5.03 -19.11
CA GLN A 98 22.97 5.92 -19.36
C GLN A 98 22.58 6.76 -18.11
N PRO A 99 22.44 6.20 -16.89
CA PRO A 99 22.10 6.95 -15.68
C PRO A 99 23.03 8.13 -15.39
N LEU A 100 24.34 7.94 -15.61
CA LEU A 100 25.36 8.97 -15.39
C LEU A 100 25.21 10.12 -16.39
N SER A 101 24.99 9.75 -17.66
CA SER A 101 24.75 10.69 -18.75
C SER A 101 23.49 11.52 -18.50
N ASP A 102 22.41 10.88 -18.08
CA ASP A 102 21.13 11.55 -17.76
C ASP A 102 21.24 12.50 -16.56
N TYR A 103 22.10 12.21 -15.58
CA TYR A 103 22.39 13.14 -14.49
C TYR A 103 23.09 14.40 -14.98
N TYR A 104 24.14 14.26 -15.80
CA TYR A 104 24.93 15.41 -16.24
C TYR A 104 24.21 16.32 -17.24
N LEU A 105 23.18 15.83 -17.93
CA LEU A 105 22.25 16.68 -18.68
C LEU A 105 21.63 17.79 -17.83
N ASP A 106 21.28 17.47 -16.57
CA ASP A 106 20.69 18.41 -15.62
C ASP A 106 21.76 19.34 -14.98
N TYR A 107 23.06 19.01 -15.14
CA TYR A 107 24.18 19.73 -14.53
C TYR A 107 25.39 19.96 -15.47
N PRO A 108 25.21 20.61 -16.64
CA PRO A 108 26.24 20.71 -17.66
C PRO A 108 27.49 21.47 -17.20
N ALA A 109 27.33 22.47 -16.32
CA ALA A 109 28.45 23.25 -15.76
C ALA A 109 29.44 22.40 -14.97
N LYS A 110 29.02 21.25 -14.42
CA LYS A 110 29.90 20.33 -13.69
C LYS A 110 30.79 19.50 -14.63
N ILE A 111 30.45 19.42 -15.92
CA ILE A 111 31.18 18.60 -16.89
C ILE A 111 32.55 19.24 -17.20
N ASP A 112 32.59 20.55 -17.42
CA ASP A 112 33.86 21.23 -17.76
C ASP A 112 34.87 21.13 -16.61
N ASP A 113 34.43 21.30 -15.37
CA ASP A 113 35.25 21.10 -14.17
C ASP A 113 35.72 19.64 -14.05
N LEU A 114 34.84 18.68 -14.29
CA LEU A 114 35.18 17.26 -14.30
C LEU A 114 36.28 16.95 -15.33
N ILE A 115 36.11 17.39 -16.58
CA ILE A 115 37.05 17.12 -17.68
C ILE A 115 38.40 17.77 -17.39
N ASN A 116 38.41 19.03 -16.94
CA ASN A 116 39.65 19.74 -16.59
C ASN A 116 40.40 19.05 -15.45
N LYS A 117 39.70 18.60 -14.39
CA LYS A 117 40.32 17.86 -13.28
C LYS A 117 40.89 16.52 -13.73
N LEU A 118 40.17 15.79 -14.58
CA LEU A 118 40.68 14.53 -15.15
C LEU A 118 41.88 14.76 -16.07
N ASP A 119 41.93 15.89 -16.79
CA ASP A 119 43.08 16.22 -17.62
C ASP A 119 44.31 16.58 -16.75
N ILE A 120 44.16 17.43 -15.75
CA ILE A 120 45.28 17.91 -14.93
C ILE A 120 45.76 16.85 -13.93
N TYR A 121 44.83 16.25 -13.19
CA TYR A 121 45.14 15.39 -12.04
C TYR A 121 44.98 13.89 -12.34
N GLY A 122 44.29 13.54 -13.42
CA GLY A 122 43.96 12.14 -13.73
C GLY A 122 42.82 11.57 -12.91
N GLU A 123 42.28 12.30 -11.93
CA GLU A 123 41.19 11.86 -11.05
C GLU A 123 40.23 13.01 -10.74
N SER A 124 38.95 12.69 -10.58
CA SER A 124 37.92 13.65 -10.19
C SER A 124 36.69 12.93 -9.64
N SER A 125 36.34 13.20 -8.37
CA SER A 125 35.19 12.59 -7.69
C SER A 125 35.21 11.06 -7.78
N PHE A 126 34.34 10.48 -8.60
CA PHE A 126 34.20 9.04 -8.81
C PHE A 126 34.87 8.58 -10.12
N PHE A 127 35.58 9.44 -10.83
CA PHE A 127 36.30 9.12 -12.05
C PHE A 127 37.81 9.07 -11.83
N SER A 128 38.47 8.11 -12.45
CA SER A 128 39.92 8.08 -12.61
C SER A 128 40.30 7.71 -14.04
N LEU A 129 41.34 8.34 -14.56
CA LEU A 129 41.85 8.13 -15.90
C LEU A 129 43.06 7.18 -15.82
N LYS A 130 42.90 5.96 -16.34
CA LYS A 130 43.94 4.94 -16.32
C LYS A 130 44.55 4.73 -17.69
N ASN A 131 45.89 4.78 -17.79
CA ASN A 131 46.61 4.38 -18.98
C ASN A 131 47.04 2.91 -18.89
N GLU A 132 46.34 2.04 -19.63
CA GLU A 132 46.72 0.63 -19.77
C GLU A 132 47.67 0.45 -20.96
N LYS A 133 48.91 0.94 -20.81
CA LYS A 133 49.92 0.94 -21.88
C LYS A 133 50.01 -0.43 -22.57
N ARG A 134 49.84 -0.44 -23.89
CA ARG A 134 50.09 -1.60 -24.75
C ARG A 134 51.44 -1.41 -25.45
N LEU A 135 52.01 -2.50 -26.02
CA LEU A 135 53.41 -2.55 -26.52
C LEU A 135 53.94 -1.26 -27.14
N PHE A 136 53.15 -0.57 -27.98
CA PHE A 136 53.59 0.60 -28.74
C PHE A 136 52.66 1.81 -28.66
N PHE A 137 51.66 1.82 -27.77
CA PHE A 137 50.73 2.95 -27.67
C PHE A 137 50.03 3.00 -26.31
N ASP A 138 49.62 4.22 -25.93
CA ASP A 138 48.81 4.47 -24.75
C ASP A 138 47.36 4.04 -24.98
N ASN A 139 46.75 3.49 -23.95
CA ASN A 139 45.36 3.05 -24.02
C ASN A 139 44.63 3.53 -22.78
N TYR A 140 44.24 4.80 -22.86
CA TYR A 140 43.50 5.49 -21.83
C TYR A 140 42.08 4.93 -21.71
N LYS A 141 41.64 4.80 -20.46
CA LYS A 141 40.30 4.38 -20.06
C LYS A 141 39.83 5.19 -18.87
N VAL A 142 38.52 5.35 -18.78
CA VAL A 142 37.86 5.99 -17.65
C VAL A 142 37.42 4.89 -16.71
N GLU A 143 37.92 4.89 -15.49
CA GLU A 143 37.44 4.02 -14.42
C GLU A 143 36.48 4.83 -13.54
N ILE A 144 35.33 4.24 -13.24
CA ILE A 144 34.31 4.83 -12.37
C ILE A 144 34.23 4.00 -11.09
N ASN A 145 34.38 4.69 -9.97
CA ASN A 145 34.13 4.14 -8.64
C ASN A 145 32.61 3.98 -8.45
N PRO A 146 32.12 2.75 -8.29
CA PRO A 146 30.69 2.54 -8.13
C PRO A 146 30.21 2.91 -6.73
N ILE A 147 28.90 3.01 -6.60
CA ILE A 147 28.18 3.29 -5.35
C ILE A 147 27.17 2.19 -5.05
N ASP A 148 26.76 2.14 -3.80
CA ASP A 148 25.71 1.26 -3.30
C ASP A 148 24.58 2.12 -2.74
N ILE A 149 23.34 1.85 -3.16
CA ILE A 149 22.15 2.53 -2.61
C ILE A 149 21.29 1.54 -1.86
N LYS A 150 20.69 2.00 -0.77
CA LYS A 150 19.71 1.23 0.00
C LYS A 150 18.34 1.90 -0.10
N ILE A 151 17.31 1.11 -0.36
CA ILE A 151 15.95 1.63 -0.55
C ILE A 151 15.08 1.07 0.57
N ASN A 152 14.59 1.94 1.43
CA ASN A 152 13.71 1.57 2.53
C ASN A 152 12.26 1.92 2.18
N THR A 153 11.36 1.02 2.56
CA THR A 153 9.91 1.16 2.38
C THR A 153 9.22 1.05 3.74
N ASN A 154 8.04 1.64 3.88
CA ASN A 154 7.18 1.49 5.05
C ASN A 154 6.54 0.09 5.17
N PHE A 155 6.60 -0.73 4.12
CA PHE A 155 6.18 -2.14 4.10
C PHE A 155 7.32 -3.06 3.69
N ASN A 156 7.57 -4.12 4.46
CA ASN A 156 8.73 -5.00 4.24
C ASN A 156 8.54 -5.95 3.07
N GLU A 157 7.29 -6.25 2.75
CA GLU A 157 6.83 -7.13 1.68
C GLU A 157 6.91 -6.47 0.29
N ALA A 158 7.18 -5.16 0.23
CA ALA A 158 7.25 -4.42 -1.02
C ALA A 158 8.41 -4.90 -1.91
N GLU A 159 8.11 -5.11 -3.18
CA GLU A 159 9.09 -5.39 -4.21
C GLU A 159 9.70 -4.09 -4.72
N ILE A 160 11.03 -4.02 -4.76
CA ILE A 160 11.74 -2.79 -5.13
C ILE A 160 12.48 -2.99 -6.45
N TYR A 161 12.46 -1.96 -7.28
CA TYR A 161 13.09 -1.90 -8.59
C TYR A 161 13.95 -0.65 -8.72
N VAL A 162 15.07 -0.78 -9.43
CA VAL A 162 15.92 0.34 -9.85
C VAL A 162 16.06 0.28 -11.38
N ASN A 163 15.57 1.30 -12.09
CA ASN A 163 15.48 1.31 -13.57
C ASN A 163 14.91 -0.01 -14.12
N ASN A 164 13.74 -0.41 -13.62
CA ASN A 164 13.00 -1.63 -13.97
C ASN A 164 13.69 -2.97 -13.61
N SER A 165 14.86 -2.93 -12.97
CA SER A 165 15.54 -4.13 -12.48
C SER A 165 15.18 -4.37 -11.03
N LYS A 166 14.52 -5.51 -10.74
CA LYS A 166 14.20 -5.94 -9.38
C LYS A 166 15.47 -6.09 -8.55
N ILE A 167 15.42 -5.65 -7.29
CA ILE A 167 16.52 -5.82 -6.34
C ILE A 167 16.26 -7.01 -5.41
N GLU A 168 17.33 -7.57 -4.87
CA GLU A 168 17.25 -8.67 -3.92
C GLU A 168 16.67 -8.22 -2.56
N SER A 169 16.26 -9.19 -1.74
CA SER A 169 15.63 -8.98 -0.43
C SER A 169 16.44 -8.13 0.55
N THR A 170 17.74 -7.96 0.33
CA THR A 170 18.61 -7.09 1.14
C THR A 170 18.25 -5.60 1.02
N LYS A 171 17.39 -5.23 0.07
CA LYS A 171 17.01 -3.85 -0.25
C LYS A 171 18.20 -2.93 -0.63
N ILE A 172 19.35 -3.53 -0.95
CA ILE A 172 20.57 -2.82 -1.31
C ILE A 172 20.91 -3.17 -2.76
N LYS A 173 21.02 -2.15 -3.61
CA LYS A 173 21.54 -2.29 -4.96
C LYS A 173 23.00 -1.88 -4.97
N ARG A 174 23.88 -2.86 -5.24
CA ARG A 174 25.33 -2.68 -5.21
C ARG A 174 25.93 -2.41 -6.58
N SER A 175 27.12 -1.81 -6.58
CA SER A 175 27.95 -1.61 -7.77
C SER A 175 27.27 -0.79 -8.88
N LEU A 176 26.49 0.22 -8.50
CA LEU A 176 25.87 1.15 -9.44
C LEU A 176 26.87 2.21 -9.91
N ILE A 177 26.70 2.69 -11.13
CA ILE A 177 27.41 3.87 -11.62
C ILE A 177 26.72 5.10 -11.01
N PRO A 178 27.43 6.08 -10.44
CA PRO A 178 26.80 7.31 -10.00
C PRO A 178 25.93 7.94 -11.11
N GLY A 179 24.73 8.42 -10.80
CA GLY A 179 23.82 8.94 -11.81
C GLY A 179 22.36 9.07 -11.38
N LYS A 180 21.49 9.32 -12.36
CA LYS A 180 20.05 9.49 -12.21
C LYS A 180 19.34 8.14 -12.34
N TYR A 181 18.56 7.78 -11.34
CA TYR A 181 17.85 6.51 -11.26
C TYR A 181 16.36 6.72 -10.94
N ILE A 182 15.51 5.85 -11.48
CA ILE A 182 14.13 5.71 -11.06
C ILE A 182 14.08 4.52 -10.10
N ILE A 183 13.73 4.80 -8.84
CA ILE A 183 13.38 3.77 -7.87
C ILE A 183 11.87 3.58 -7.88
N LYS A 184 11.43 2.33 -7.89
CA LYS A 184 10.01 1.96 -7.86
C LYS A 184 9.79 0.92 -6.77
N ALA A 185 8.72 1.06 -6.00
CA ALA A 185 8.23 0.04 -5.08
C ALA A 185 6.83 -0.39 -5.50
N GLU A 186 6.59 -1.70 -5.47
CA GLU A 186 5.31 -2.33 -5.76
C GLU A 186 4.90 -3.17 -4.55
N LEU A 187 3.65 -3.02 -4.11
CA LEU A 187 3.07 -3.79 -3.02
C LEU A 187 1.73 -4.35 -3.47
N ASP A 188 1.69 -5.68 -3.60
CA ASP A 188 0.45 -6.39 -3.86
C ASP A 188 -0.30 -6.63 -2.54
N THR A 189 -1.54 -6.16 -2.47
CA THR A 189 -2.42 -6.35 -1.31
C THR A 189 -3.67 -7.13 -1.72
N PHE A 190 -4.41 -7.67 -0.74
CA PHE A 190 -5.73 -8.26 -0.98
C PHE A 190 -6.74 -7.27 -1.59
N TYR A 191 -6.50 -5.97 -1.44
CA TYR A 191 -7.38 -4.88 -1.89
C TYR A 191 -6.81 -4.13 -3.09
N GLY A 192 -5.84 -4.73 -3.77
CA GLY A 192 -5.23 -4.27 -5.02
C GLY A 192 -3.81 -3.75 -4.84
N GLN A 193 -3.15 -3.52 -5.97
CA GLN A 193 -1.74 -3.12 -6.01
C GLN A 193 -1.53 -1.64 -5.65
N VAL A 194 -0.42 -1.34 -4.97
CA VAL A 194 0.10 0.01 -4.68
C VAL A 194 1.47 0.14 -5.34
N VAL A 195 1.66 1.21 -6.10
CA VAL A 195 2.91 1.48 -6.82
C VAL A 195 3.34 2.90 -6.51
N GLU A 196 4.60 3.07 -6.12
CA GLU A 196 5.22 4.38 -5.94
C GLU A 196 6.54 4.45 -6.69
N GLU A 197 6.80 5.61 -7.31
CA GLU A 197 8.00 5.87 -8.08
C GLU A 197 8.64 7.17 -7.63
N GLN A 198 9.97 7.17 -7.54
CA GLN A 198 10.74 8.36 -7.22
C GLN A 198 12.01 8.42 -8.09
N THR A 199 12.29 9.60 -8.64
CA THR A 199 13.59 9.87 -9.26
C THR A 199 14.60 10.25 -8.19
N VAL A 200 15.76 9.60 -8.18
CA VAL A 200 16.86 9.85 -7.25
C VAL A 200 18.17 10.11 -8.00
N PHE A 201 19.01 10.95 -7.42
CA PHE A 201 20.33 11.29 -7.95
C PHE A 201 21.40 10.63 -7.07
N ALA A 202 21.72 9.38 -7.38
CA ALA A 202 22.64 8.58 -6.61
C ALA A 202 24.09 8.95 -6.98
N MET A 203 24.72 9.83 -6.21
CA MET A 203 26.10 10.28 -6.44
C MET A 203 27.10 9.68 -5.44
N GLN A 204 26.60 9.15 -4.33
CA GLN A 204 27.36 8.53 -3.25
C GLN A 204 26.51 7.43 -2.60
N ASN A 205 27.11 6.71 -1.64
CA ASN A 205 26.39 5.68 -0.90
C ASN A 205 25.34 6.33 0.01
N GLU A 206 24.06 6.11 -0.28
CA GLU A 206 22.95 6.73 0.45
C GLU A 206 21.78 5.77 0.66
N GLU A 207 20.93 6.13 1.62
CA GLU A 207 19.65 5.48 1.84
C GLU A 207 18.52 6.37 1.33
N TYR A 208 17.65 5.82 0.49
CA TYR A 208 16.43 6.46 0.01
C TYR A 208 15.22 5.85 0.71
N LYS A 209 14.22 6.68 1.02
CA LYS A 209 12.95 6.23 1.59
C LYS A 209 11.85 6.41 0.55
N LEU A 210 11.14 5.33 0.27
CA LEU A 210 10.00 5.32 -0.65
C LEU A 210 8.77 4.82 0.12
N ASN A 211 7.87 5.76 0.46
CA ASN A 211 6.68 5.45 1.26
C ASN A 211 5.53 5.08 0.32
N LEU A 212 5.04 3.84 0.44
CA LEU A 212 3.86 3.36 -0.26
C LEU A 212 2.60 3.90 0.39
N ASN A 213 1.65 4.36 -0.43
CA ASN A 213 0.35 4.87 0.00
C ASN A 213 -0.61 3.74 0.40
N ALA A 214 -0.26 3.03 1.47
CA ALA A 214 -1.06 2.00 2.12
C ALA A 214 -0.96 2.11 3.64
N ILE A 215 -1.95 1.58 4.36
CA ILE A 215 -1.97 1.59 5.83
C ILE A 215 -2.36 0.23 6.39
N ASN A 216 -1.93 -0.03 7.61
CA ASN A 216 -2.52 -1.07 8.43
C ASN A 216 -3.50 -0.43 9.42
N ILE A 217 -4.69 -1.02 9.53
CA ILE A 217 -5.77 -0.50 10.37
C ILE A 217 -5.88 -1.25 11.70
N ASN A 218 -6.39 -0.55 12.71
CA ASN A 218 -6.94 -1.10 13.93
C ASN A 218 -8.41 -0.70 14.01
N LEU A 219 -9.26 -1.67 14.30
CA LEU A 219 -10.70 -1.46 14.36
C LEU A 219 -11.18 -1.53 15.80
N THR A 220 -12.01 -0.58 16.20
CA THR A 220 -12.72 -0.58 17.48
C THR A 220 -14.21 -0.44 17.25
N SER A 221 -14.99 -0.95 18.21
CA SER A 221 -16.45 -0.93 18.18
C SER A 221 -16.99 -1.15 19.58
N ASN A 222 -18.20 -0.65 19.84
CA ASN A 222 -19.04 -1.06 20.95
C ASN A 222 -19.28 -2.58 21.01
N PHE A 223 -19.11 -3.31 19.89
CA PHE A 223 -19.18 -4.77 19.85
C PHE A 223 -17.93 -5.40 19.25
N SER A 224 -16.98 -5.78 20.11
CA SER A 224 -15.70 -6.35 19.69
C SER A 224 -15.79 -7.73 19.00
N ASP A 225 -16.92 -8.41 19.12
CA ASP A 225 -17.25 -9.71 18.55
C ASP A 225 -17.99 -9.62 17.20
N ALA A 226 -18.24 -8.40 16.68
CA ALA A 226 -18.88 -8.22 15.37
C ALA A 226 -17.97 -8.67 14.21
N ASP A 227 -18.57 -9.28 13.19
CA ASP A 227 -17.90 -9.71 11.95
C ASP A 227 -17.57 -8.50 11.08
N VAL A 228 -16.37 -8.51 10.49
CA VAL A 228 -15.85 -7.38 9.71
C VAL A 228 -15.93 -7.67 8.22
N TYR A 229 -16.52 -6.74 7.49
CA TYR A 229 -16.64 -6.76 6.03
C TYR A 229 -15.85 -5.60 5.43
N ILE A 230 -15.06 -5.90 4.39
CA ILE A 230 -14.30 -4.90 3.63
C ILE A 230 -14.66 -5.07 2.16
N ASN A 231 -15.16 -4.01 1.51
CA ASN A 231 -15.71 -4.04 0.14
C ASN A 231 -16.74 -5.16 -0.07
N ASP A 232 -17.68 -5.29 0.87
CA ASP A 232 -18.73 -6.32 0.85
C ASP A 232 -18.23 -7.78 0.91
N ILE A 233 -16.95 -7.99 1.21
CA ILE A 233 -16.34 -9.32 1.41
C ILE A 233 -16.12 -9.53 2.90
N ASN A 234 -16.63 -10.66 3.43
CA ASN A 234 -16.40 -11.07 4.80
C ASN A 234 -14.91 -11.42 4.99
N THR A 235 -14.27 -10.81 5.98
CA THR A 235 -12.85 -11.04 6.30
C THR A 235 -12.60 -12.33 7.10
N ASN A 236 -13.65 -13.00 7.55
CA ASN A 236 -13.67 -14.09 8.52
C ASN A 236 -12.95 -13.73 9.83
N LYS A 237 -13.05 -12.45 10.21
CA LYS A 237 -12.46 -11.89 11.42
C LYS A 237 -13.47 -11.02 12.15
N THR A 238 -13.36 -11.04 13.46
CA THR A 238 -14.09 -10.14 14.35
C THR A 238 -13.32 -8.82 14.54
N VAL A 239 -14.01 -7.77 15.00
CA VAL A 239 -13.39 -6.47 15.31
C VAL A 239 -12.16 -6.62 16.20
N LYS A 240 -12.22 -7.47 17.24
CA LYS A 240 -11.10 -7.73 18.16
C LYS A 240 -9.84 -8.27 17.48
N GLU A 241 -9.99 -8.98 16.36
CA GLU A 241 -8.91 -9.60 15.60
C GLU A 241 -8.31 -8.68 14.53
N ILE A 242 -8.99 -7.57 14.20
CA ILE A 242 -8.50 -6.54 13.27
C ILE A 242 -7.58 -5.58 14.02
N LYS A 243 -6.34 -6.02 14.24
CA LYS A 243 -5.24 -5.24 14.80
C LYS A 243 -4.06 -5.24 13.83
N ASN A 244 -3.56 -4.06 13.50
CA ASN A 244 -2.51 -3.87 12.48
C ASN A 244 -2.83 -4.68 11.20
N TYR A 245 -4.09 -4.67 10.78
CA TYR A 245 -4.60 -5.45 9.67
C TYR A 245 -4.41 -4.69 8.36
N GLY A 246 -3.94 -5.37 7.32
CA GLY A 246 -3.65 -4.77 6.03
C GLY A 246 -2.50 -5.50 5.35
N PRO A 247 -1.76 -4.83 4.44
CA PRO A 247 -1.89 -3.41 4.07
C PRO A 247 -3.14 -3.11 3.24
N ILE A 248 -3.73 -1.93 3.42
CA ILE A 248 -4.90 -1.44 2.67
C ILE A 248 -4.49 -0.19 1.88
N PRO A 249 -4.68 -0.15 0.54
CA PRO A 249 -4.39 1.03 -0.28
C PRO A 249 -5.21 2.26 0.13
N ILE A 250 -4.56 3.41 0.28
CA ILE A 250 -5.23 4.69 0.52
C ILE A 250 -5.77 5.25 -0.80
N GLY A 251 -6.89 5.97 -0.76
CA GLY A 251 -7.44 6.68 -1.92
C GLY A 251 -8.17 5.78 -2.92
N LYS A 252 -8.16 4.46 -2.70
CA LYS A 252 -9.15 3.56 -3.30
C LYS A 252 -10.42 3.66 -2.45
N ASN A 253 -11.59 3.70 -3.08
CA ASN A 253 -12.89 3.77 -2.39
C ASN A 253 -13.20 2.45 -1.66
N ILE A 254 -12.39 2.12 -0.65
CA ILE A 254 -12.47 0.92 0.17
C ILE A 254 -13.35 1.24 1.37
N GLU A 255 -14.38 0.43 1.57
CA GLU A 255 -15.39 0.63 2.62
C GLU A 255 -15.37 -0.54 3.59
N ILE A 256 -15.50 -0.23 4.88
CA ILE A 256 -15.60 -1.18 5.97
C ILE A 256 -16.98 -1.04 6.61
N TYR A 257 -17.62 -2.15 6.93
CA TYR A 257 -18.77 -2.18 7.84
C TYR A 257 -18.73 -3.43 8.70
N LEU A 258 -19.51 -3.40 9.76
CA LEU A 258 -19.65 -4.49 10.72
C LEU A 258 -21.00 -5.16 10.54
N GLU A 259 -21.04 -6.46 10.79
CA GLU A 259 -22.28 -7.23 10.90
C GLU A 259 -22.26 -7.99 12.22
N ARG A 260 -23.37 -7.96 12.96
CA ARG A 260 -23.49 -8.74 14.19
C ARG A 260 -24.88 -9.34 14.29
N LYS A 261 -24.92 -10.58 14.78
CA LYS A 261 -26.16 -11.28 15.10
C LYS A 261 -26.60 -10.95 16.52
N PHE A 262 -27.74 -10.29 16.65
CA PHE A 262 -28.44 -10.04 17.90
C PHE A 262 -29.59 -11.05 18.06
N PRO A 263 -30.14 -11.21 19.28
CA PRO A 263 -31.32 -12.06 19.48
C PRO A 263 -32.53 -11.65 18.61
N TRP A 264 -32.64 -10.37 18.26
CA TRP A 264 -33.70 -9.80 17.43
C TRP A 264 -33.31 -9.61 15.96
N GLY A 265 -32.20 -10.20 15.50
CA GLY A 265 -31.82 -10.24 14.09
C GLY A 265 -30.38 -9.81 13.81
N ILE A 266 -30.02 -9.84 12.53
CA ILE A 266 -28.71 -9.40 12.05
C ILE A 266 -28.77 -7.89 11.79
N ILE A 267 -27.82 -7.15 12.33
CA ILE A 267 -27.72 -5.70 12.15
C ILE A 267 -26.34 -5.37 11.58
N ARG A 268 -26.34 -4.41 10.64
CA ARG A 268 -25.13 -3.85 10.03
C ARG A 268 -24.88 -2.43 10.54
N SER A 269 -23.61 -2.07 10.68
CA SER A 269 -23.22 -0.68 10.88
C SER A 269 -23.34 0.12 9.58
N ASP A 270 -23.19 1.44 9.71
CA ASP A 270 -22.87 2.28 8.55
C ASP A 270 -21.53 1.88 7.94
N LYS A 271 -21.39 2.15 6.63
CA LYS A 271 -20.12 1.97 5.90
C LYS A 271 -19.20 3.15 6.17
N VAL A 272 -17.95 2.86 6.50
CA VAL A 272 -16.89 3.85 6.72
C VAL A 272 -15.78 3.64 5.69
N LYS A 273 -15.29 4.73 5.09
CA LYS A 273 -14.20 4.67 4.12
C LYS A 273 -12.85 4.52 4.82
N VAL A 274 -11.95 3.78 4.19
CA VAL A 274 -10.54 3.72 4.63
C VAL A 274 -9.79 4.90 4.06
N ASP A 275 -9.40 5.80 4.95
CA ASP A 275 -8.58 6.97 4.64
C ASP A 275 -7.18 6.83 5.28
N GLU A 276 -6.52 7.94 5.61
CA GLU A 276 -5.15 7.96 6.16
C GLU A 276 -5.06 7.58 7.65
N LEU A 277 -6.20 7.54 8.36
CA LEU A 277 -6.23 7.28 9.80
C LEU A 277 -6.14 5.77 10.10
N PRO A 278 -5.12 5.32 10.85
CA PRO A 278 -4.95 3.88 11.13
C PRO A 278 -5.95 3.34 12.15
N ASN A 279 -6.57 4.19 12.97
CA ASN A 279 -7.54 3.76 13.97
C ASN A 279 -8.93 4.15 13.49
N ILE A 280 -9.77 3.15 13.26
CA ILE A 280 -11.14 3.33 12.77
C ILE A 280 -12.09 2.84 13.86
N ASN A 281 -13.01 3.70 14.29
CA ASN A 281 -14.09 3.31 15.21
C ASN A 281 -15.39 3.19 14.42
N ILE A 282 -16.02 2.02 14.49
CA ILE A 282 -17.32 1.76 13.85
C ILE A 282 -18.23 1.14 14.90
N ASP A 283 -19.31 1.83 15.25
CA ASP A 283 -20.28 1.33 16.21
C ASP A 283 -21.50 0.76 15.48
N ILE A 284 -22.09 -0.29 16.06
CA ILE A 284 -23.37 -0.84 15.59
C ILE A 284 -24.47 -0.28 16.49
N ASN A 285 -25.46 0.38 15.88
CA ASN A 285 -26.70 0.69 16.58
C ASN A 285 -27.56 -0.57 16.66
N MET A 286 -27.65 -1.17 17.86
CA MET A 286 -28.42 -2.40 18.04
C MET A 286 -29.94 -2.18 18.04
N VAL A 287 -30.42 -0.93 18.10
CA VAL A 287 -31.84 -0.60 18.13
C VAL A 287 -32.41 -0.58 16.72
N ASN A 288 -33.39 -1.45 16.46
CA ASN A 288 -34.13 -1.51 15.21
C ASN A 288 -35.64 -1.69 15.46
N ASP A 289 -36.43 -1.66 14.38
CA ASP A 289 -37.89 -1.78 14.45
C ASP A 289 -38.35 -3.12 15.07
N THR A 290 -37.58 -4.20 14.86
CA THR A 290 -37.85 -5.51 15.48
C THR A 290 -37.72 -5.45 16.99
N LEU A 291 -36.59 -4.95 17.51
CA LEU A 291 -36.35 -4.82 18.95
C LEU A 291 -37.41 -3.95 19.61
N THR A 292 -37.71 -2.79 19.01
CA THR A 292 -38.68 -1.83 19.58
C THR A 292 -40.09 -2.43 19.60
N THR A 293 -40.50 -3.14 18.56
CA THR A 293 -41.78 -3.85 18.50
C THR A 293 -41.86 -4.98 19.54
N ASP A 294 -40.79 -5.76 19.69
CA ASP A 294 -40.74 -6.88 20.64
C ASP A 294 -40.80 -6.38 22.09
N ILE A 295 -40.09 -5.31 22.40
CA ILE A 295 -40.14 -4.67 23.72
C ILE A 295 -41.52 -4.06 23.98
N ALA A 296 -42.13 -3.37 23.03
CA ALA A 296 -43.48 -2.81 23.23
C ALA A 296 -44.52 -3.91 23.55
N LYS A 297 -44.46 -5.06 22.84
CA LYS A 297 -45.31 -6.22 23.14
C LYS A 297 -45.02 -6.82 24.52
N PHE A 298 -43.74 -6.98 24.85
CA PHE A 298 -43.29 -7.48 26.13
C PHE A 298 -43.80 -6.63 27.30
N ILE A 299 -43.57 -5.31 27.23
CA ILE A 299 -44.02 -4.33 28.22
C ILE A 299 -45.54 -4.38 28.37
N LYS A 300 -46.28 -4.38 27.25
CA LYS A 300 -47.74 -4.48 27.29
C LYS A 300 -48.20 -5.73 28.04
N SER A 301 -47.63 -6.89 27.72
CA SER A 301 -47.93 -8.16 28.39
C SER A 301 -47.62 -8.11 29.89
N PHE A 302 -46.50 -7.50 30.27
CA PHE A 302 -46.12 -7.33 31.67
C PHE A 302 -47.13 -6.47 32.44
N TYR A 303 -47.44 -5.26 31.95
CA TYR A 303 -48.42 -4.39 32.63
C TYR A 303 -49.83 -5.00 32.62
N ASP A 304 -50.27 -5.64 31.53
CA ASP A 304 -51.53 -6.41 31.48
C ASP A 304 -51.56 -7.46 32.62
N SER A 305 -50.46 -8.18 32.87
CA SER A 305 -50.35 -9.16 33.97
C SER A 305 -50.36 -8.52 35.37
N VAL A 306 -49.74 -7.34 35.53
CA VAL A 306 -49.75 -6.58 36.79
C VAL A 306 -51.16 -6.16 37.16
N PHE A 307 -51.93 -5.60 36.23
CA PHE A 307 -53.31 -5.21 36.49
C PHE A 307 -54.23 -6.43 36.75
N ASN A 308 -54.01 -7.55 36.05
CA ASN A 308 -54.71 -8.80 36.35
C ASN A 308 -54.41 -9.32 37.76
N ALA A 309 -53.15 -9.22 38.21
CA ALA A 309 -52.74 -9.59 39.56
C ALA A 309 -53.40 -8.69 40.61
N LEU A 310 -53.47 -7.38 40.38
CA LEU A 310 -54.15 -6.42 41.26
C LEU A 310 -55.65 -6.68 41.35
N ASN A 311 -56.33 -6.86 40.22
CA ASN A 311 -57.77 -7.15 40.14
C ASN A 311 -58.15 -8.47 40.83
N SER A 312 -57.28 -9.48 40.72
CA SER A 312 -57.47 -10.79 41.33
C SER A 312 -56.90 -10.90 42.75
N ASN A 313 -56.21 -9.87 43.23
CA ASN A 313 -55.44 -9.84 44.48
C ASN A 313 -54.50 -11.07 44.61
N ASN A 314 -53.82 -11.41 43.51
CA ASN A 314 -52.91 -12.54 43.40
C ASN A 314 -51.63 -12.15 42.65
N TYR A 315 -50.57 -11.81 43.40
CA TYR A 315 -49.30 -11.35 42.83
C TYR A 315 -48.58 -12.41 41.99
N SER A 316 -48.89 -13.71 42.16
CA SER A 316 -48.27 -14.77 41.37
C SER A 316 -48.66 -14.72 39.88
N LEU A 317 -49.71 -13.96 39.55
CA LEU A 317 -50.14 -13.71 38.17
C LEU A 317 -49.25 -12.70 37.43
N ILE A 318 -48.34 -11.99 38.12
CA ILE A 318 -47.38 -11.12 37.43
C ILE A 318 -46.42 -12.02 36.65
N GLU A 319 -46.39 -11.82 35.34
CA GLU A 319 -45.51 -12.56 34.44
C GLU A 319 -44.22 -11.76 34.19
N ASN A 320 -43.24 -12.39 33.51
CA ASN A 320 -42.09 -11.67 32.94
C ASN A 320 -41.21 -10.89 33.94
N SER A 321 -41.20 -11.30 35.21
CA SER A 321 -40.41 -10.67 36.26
C SER A 321 -39.96 -11.70 37.30
N SER A 322 -38.89 -11.41 38.03
CA SER A 322 -38.39 -12.27 39.12
C SER A 322 -39.35 -12.25 40.33
N GLU A 323 -39.40 -13.32 41.13
CA GLU A 323 -40.24 -13.36 42.34
C GLU A 323 -39.94 -12.21 43.32
N GLU A 324 -38.68 -11.79 43.44
CA GLU A 324 -38.30 -10.63 44.27
C GLU A 324 -38.89 -9.33 43.71
N THR A 325 -38.78 -9.12 42.40
CA THR A 325 -39.28 -7.94 41.72
C THR A 325 -40.82 -7.89 41.73
N LYS A 326 -41.49 -9.04 41.53
CA LYS A 326 -42.96 -9.16 41.65
C LYS A 326 -43.46 -8.67 43.00
N ASN A 327 -42.81 -9.09 44.10
CA ASN A 327 -43.18 -8.65 45.44
C ASN A 327 -43.01 -7.13 45.62
N LYS A 328 -41.90 -6.56 45.15
CA LYS A 328 -41.66 -5.11 45.21
C LYS A 328 -42.72 -4.31 44.45
N ILE A 329 -43.03 -4.71 43.21
CA ILE A 329 -44.05 -4.06 42.38
C ILE A 329 -45.44 -4.19 43.02
N TYR A 330 -45.77 -5.39 43.51
CA TYR A 330 -47.07 -5.63 44.11
C TYR A 330 -47.26 -4.84 45.41
N ASP A 331 -46.24 -4.78 46.26
CA ASP A 331 -46.28 -4.06 47.52
C ASP A 331 -46.30 -2.53 47.34
N SER A 332 -45.61 -1.99 46.34
CA SER A 332 -45.64 -0.56 46.03
C SER A 332 -47.03 -0.12 45.58
N ILE A 333 -47.66 -0.88 44.68
CA ILE A 333 -49.00 -0.57 44.15
C ILE A 333 -50.10 -0.86 45.20
N ARG A 334 -49.96 -1.93 45.99
CA ARG A 334 -50.96 -2.32 47.00
C ARG A 334 -50.96 -1.41 48.23
N LYS A 335 -49.83 -0.82 48.64
CA LYS A 335 -49.76 0.10 49.78
C LYS A 335 -50.61 1.36 49.61
N GLU A 336 -50.86 1.79 48.37
CA GLU A 336 -51.74 2.93 48.07
C GLU A 336 -53.25 2.56 48.08
N SER A 337 -53.60 1.27 48.05
CA SER A 337 -54.97 0.76 47.81
C SER A 337 -55.72 0.31 49.09
N LEU A 338 -55.21 0.56 50.29
CA LEU A 338 -55.58 -0.15 51.53
C LEU A 338 -57.05 -0.14 52.01
N PHE A 339 -58.00 0.52 51.33
CA PHE A 339 -59.35 0.68 51.88
C PHE A 339 -60.55 0.15 51.08
N LEU A 340 -60.49 -0.16 49.78
CA LEU A 340 -61.62 -0.78 49.06
C LEU A 340 -61.12 -1.62 47.87
N LYS A 341 -61.83 -2.73 47.53
CA LYS A 341 -61.55 -3.52 46.33
C LYS A 341 -61.80 -2.66 45.08
N ASN A 342 -60.75 -2.35 44.34
CA ASN A 342 -60.82 -1.64 43.07
C ASN A 342 -60.77 -2.61 41.90
N ASN A 343 -61.40 -2.22 40.79
CA ASN A 343 -61.18 -2.80 39.47
C ASN A 343 -60.38 -1.79 38.66
N TYR A 344 -59.29 -2.23 38.06
CA TYR A 344 -58.39 -1.46 37.23
C TYR A 344 -58.53 -1.90 35.77
N ASP A 345 -58.76 -0.96 34.86
CA ASP A 345 -58.81 -1.19 33.41
C ASP A 345 -57.76 -0.29 32.73
N ILE A 346 -56.81 -0.88 32.00
CA ILE A 346 -55.84 -0.12 31.19
C ILE A 346 -56.58 0.48 29.99
N THR A 347 -56.50 1.81 29.85
CA THR A 347 -57.12 2.54 28.75
C THR A 347 -56.13 2.77 27.62
N GLU A 348 -54.87 3.08 27.95
CA GLU A 348 -53.81 3.29 26.98
C GLU A 348 -52.44 2.97 27.60
N LEU A 349 -51.56 2.33 26.84
CA LEU A 349 -50.18 2.06 27.23
C LEU A 349 -49.26 2.54 26.12
N ASN A 350 -48.50 3.59 26.41
CA ASN A 350 -47.57 4.21 25.48
C ASN A 350 -46.13 3.96 25.94
N THR A 351 -45.31 3.43 25.04
CA THR A 351 -43.88 3.18 25.28
C THR A 351 -43.06 4.24 24.54
N GLU A 352 -42.32 5.06 25.29
CA GLU A 352 -41.49 6.12 24.71
C GLU A 352 -40.08 5.62 24.43
N VAL A 353 -39.87 5.12 23.21
CA VAL A 353 -38.57 4.60 22.78
C VAL A 353 -37.48 5.69 22.73
N LYS A 354 -37.83 6.94 22.40
CA LYS A 354 -36.84 8.04 22.29
C LYS A 354 -36.19 8.42 23.62
N SER A 355 -36.90 8.24 24.73
CA SER A 355 -36.42 8.49 26.09
C SER A 355 -35.86 7.21 26.73
N SER A 356 -35.82 6.11 25.98
CA SER A 356 -35.36 4.80 26.45
C SER A 356 -33.89 4.58 26.12
N GLU A 357 -33.15 4.00 27.05
CA GLU A 357 -31.72 3.69 26.89
C GLU A 357 -31.51 2.20 26.69
N TYR A 358 -30.64 1.82 25.76
CA TYR A 358 -30.32 0.44 25.44
C TYR A 358 -28.82 0.22 25.59
N TYR A 359 -28.43 -0.80 26.33
CA TYR A 359 -27.02 -1.07 26.60
C TYR A 359 -26.71 -2.57 26.72
N TYR A 360 -25.47 -2.92 26.47
CA TYR A 360 -24.96 -4.28 26.56
C TYR A 360 -23.84 -4.32 27.58
N GLU A 361 -24.06 -5.03 28.69
CA GLU A 361 -23.14 -5.06 29.82
C GLU A 361 -23.09 -6.47 30.41
N ASN A 362 -21.90 -6.97 30.75
CA ASN A 362 -21.71 -8.29 31.35
C ASN A 362 -22.40 -9.42 30.55
N ASN A 363 -22.25 -9.38 29.23
CA ASN A 363 -22.87 -10.31 28.28
C ASN A 363 -24.41 -10.34 28.29
N THR A 364 -25.05 -9.29 28.81
CA THR A 364 -26.50 -9.20 28.92
C THR A 364 -27.00 -7.93 28.26
N TYR A 365 -28.04 -8.04 27.44
CA TYR A 365 -28.73 -6.87 26.90
C TYR A 365 -29.68 -6.32 27.95
N LYS A 366 -29.61 -5.01 28.19
CA LYS A 366 -30.42 -4.30 29.17
C LYS A 366 -31.04 -3.07 28.53
N ALA A 367 -32.18 -2.64 29.07
CA ALA A 367 -32.77 -1.39 28.66
C ALA A 367 -33.50 -0.70 29.81
N ASN A 368 -33.47 0.63 29.80
CA ASN A 368 -34.27 1.49 30.66
C ASN A 368 -35.38 2.05 29.79
N ILE A 369 -36.61 1.60 29.99
CA ILE A 369 -37.75 1.96 29.15
C ILE A 369 -38.65 2.95 29.89
N VAL A 370 -38.92 4.09 29.27
CA VAL A 370 -39.90 5.06 29.78
C VAL A 370 -41.29 4.67 29.30
N ILE A 371 -42.18 4.41 30.24
CA ILE A 371 -43.56 4.01 30.00
C ILE A 371 -44.49 5.11 30.51
N ASN A 372 -45.41 5.55 29.65
CA ASN A 372 -46.55 6.35 30.05
C ASN A 372 -47.79 5.46 30.05
N LEU A 373 -48.42 5.35 31.22
CA LEU A 373 -49.50 4.43 31.50
C LEU A 373 -50.76 5.22 31.87
N ASN A 374 -51.78 5.11 31.02
CA ASN A 374 -53.10 5.65 31.29
C ASN A 374 -54.05 4.50 31.67
N TYR A 375 -54.65 4.60 32.84
CA TYR A 375 -55.58 3.57 33.32
C TYR A 375 -56.75 4.17 34.11
N SER A 376 -57.87 3.46 34.11
CA SER A 376 -59.06 3.84 34.86
C SER A 376 -59.24 2.94 36.07
N ILE A 377 -59.52 3.55 37.21
CA ILE A 377 -59.82 2.85 38.47
C ILE A 377 -61.31 3.03 38.76
N SER A 378 -61.99 1.94 39.10
CA SER A 378 -63.37 1.96 39.59
C SER A 378 -63.50 1.14 40.86
N LYS A 379 -64.39 1.55 41.77
CA LYS A 379 -64.65 0.77 42.99
C LYS A 379 -65.52 -0.43 42.64
N LYS A 380 -65.18 -1.62 43.13
CA LYS A 380 -65.95 -2.85 42.86
C LYS A 380 -67.42 -2.77 43.30
N LEU A 381 -67.72 -1.98 44.34
CA LEU A 381 -69.08 -1.71 44.83
C LEU A 381 -69.80 -0.55 44.11
N MET A 382 -69.07 0.30 43.37
CA MET A 382 -69.61 1.43 42.61
C MET A 382 -68.86 1.57 41.27
N PRO A 383 -69.02 0.62 40.33
CA PRO A 383 -68.22 0.55 39.10
C PRO A 383 -68.48 1.71 38.11
N PHE A 384 -69.55 2.46 38.34
CA PHE A 384 -69.95 3.63 37.55
C PHE A 384 -69.15 4.90 37.88
N ILE A 385 -68.40 4.92 38.99
CA ILE A 385 -67.48 6.01 39.31
C ILE A 385 -66.08 5.59 38.87
N LYS A 386 -65.60 6.17 37.77
CA LYS A 386 -64.25 5.95 37.23
C LYS A 386 -63.37 7.17 37.48
N SER A 387 -62.14 6.93 37.92
CA SER A 387 -61.07 7.94 37.94
C SER A 387 -59.98 7.52 36.96
N ASN A 388 -59.63 8.39 36.02
CA ASN A 388 -58.49 8.17 35.13
C ASN A 388 -57.22 8.61 35.85
N VAL A 389 -56.18 7.80 35.73
CA VAL A 389 -54.86 8.01 36.30
C VAL A 389 -53.86 7.95 35.16
N ASP A 390 -52.93 8.90 35.17
CA ASP A 390 -51.84 9.01 34.20
C ASP A 390 -50.53 8.99 34.98
N GLU A 391 -49.69 7.99 34.72
CA GLU A 391 -48.47 7.75 35.48
C GLU A 391 -47.30 7.36 34.57
N MET A 392 -46.13 7.90 34.90
CA MET A 392 -44.88 7.59 34.21
C MET A 392 -44.00 6.65 35.04
N PHE A 393 -43.46 5.64 34.37
CA PHE A 393 -42.62 4.61 34.97
C PHE A 393 -41.33 4.43 34.20
N LEU A 394 -40.22 4.31 34.93
CA LEU A 394 -38.95 3.85 34.41
C LEU A 394 -38.89 2.34 34.66
N THR A 395 -39.01 1.57 33.59
CA THR A 395 -39.02 0.11 33.64
C THR A 395 -37.67 -0.40 33.19
N GLN A 396 -36.93 -1.01 34.11
CA GLN A 396 -35.65 -1.63 33.80
C GLN A 396 -35.87 -3.07 33.37
N ILE A 397 -35.31 -3.45 32.23
CA ILE A 397 -35.44 -4.79 31.65
C ILE A 397 -34.09 -5.39 31.27
N GLN A 398 -34.01 -6.71 31.26
CA GLN A 398 -32.85 -7.45 30.78
C GLN A 398 -33.26 -8.66 29.92
N TYR A 399 -32.40 -9.06 28.99
CA TYR A 399 -32.59 -10.21 28.13
C TYR A 399 -31.82 -11.42 28.67
N VAL A 400 -32.53 -12.38 29.24
CA VAL A 400 -31.97 -13.59 29.89
C VAL A 400 -32.76 -14.80 29.42
N ASP A 401 -32.07 -15.91 29.12
CA ASP A 401 -32.68 -17.17 28.65
C ASP A 401 -33.65 -16.98 27.46
N GLU A 402 -33.19 -16.22 26.46
CA GLU A 402 -33.94 -15.90 25.24
C GLU A 402 -35.26 -15.13 25.46
N LYS A 403 -35.41 -14.47 26.61
CA LYS A 403 -36.61 -13.70 26.95
C LYS A 403 -36.25 -12.40 27.66
N TRP A 404 -37.09 -11.38 27.46
CA TRP A 404 -37.03 -10.18 28.28
C TRP A 404 -37.60 -10.45 29.68
N GLN A 405 -37.03 -9.80 30.68
CA GLN A 405 -37.51 -9.83 32.07
C GLN A 405 -37.43 -8.43 32.68
N VAL A 406 -38.46 -8.05 33.43
CA VAL A 406 -38.47 -6.81 34.22
C VAL A 406 -37.70 -7.04 35.51
N ILE A 407 -36.68 -6.22 35.74
CA ILE A 407 -35.83 -6.27 36.94
C ILE A 407 -36.23 -5.24 37.98
N ASP A 408 -36.72 -4.07 37.54
CA ASP A 408 -37.16 -3.00 38.44
C ASP A 408 -38.18 -2.09 37.74
N VAL A 409 -39.03 -1.45 38.55
CA VAL A 409 -40.01 -0.45 38.09
C VAL A 409 -40.01 0.71 39.09
N GLN A 410 -39.70 1.91 38.60
CA GLN A 410 -39.67 3.12 39.40
C GLN A 410 -40.70 4.12 38.87
N LYS A 411 -41.61 4.55 39.74
CA LYS A 411 -42.51 5.67 39.44
C LYS A 411 -41.72 6.97 39.55
N PHE A 412 -41.84 7.84 38.56
CA PHE A 412 -41.21 9.16 38.59
C PHE A 412 -42.17 10.23 38.05
N ASN A 413 -42.06 11.44 38.60
CA ASN A 413 -42.79 12.60 38.11
C ASN A 413 -41.77 13.53 37.43
N LEU A 414 -42.07 14.00 36.23
CA LEU A 414 -41.36 15.14 35.64
C LEU A 414 -41.89 16.40 36.34
N GLU A 415 -41.03 17.12 37.07
CA GLU A 415 -41.34 18.45 37.60
C GLU A 415 -41.56 19.48 36.49
#